data_AF-A0A522X776-F1
#
_entry.id   AF-A0A522X776-F1
#
_cell.length_a   1.000
_cell.length_b   1.000
_cell.length_c   1.000
_cell.angle_alpha   90.00
_cell.angle_beta   90.00
_cell.angle_gamma   90.00
#
_symmetry.space_group_name_H-M   'P 1'
#
loop_
_entity.id
_entity.type
_entity.pdbx_description
1 polymer ?
#
loop_
_entity_poly.entity_id
_entity_poly.type
_entity_poly.pdbx_seq_one_letter_code
_entity_poly.pdbx_strand_id
1 'polypeptide(L)'
;LDPNTRIVVLTGYASIATAVEAIKLGATQYLAKPANTDEIVAAFGHAADSSAPIKAQPTQIENLEWEHIQRVLHEHDDNISATARALNMHRRTLQRKLAKPPSRSE
;
A
#
# COMPACT_ATOMS: atom_id res chain seq x y z
N LEU A 1 21.68 14.20 -10.90
CA LEU A 1 20.66 13.23 -11.36
C LEU A 1 21.12 12.71 -12.71
N ASP A 2 21.01 11.41 -12.95
CA ASP A 2 21.25 10.85 -14.28
C ASP A 2 20.26 11.50 -15.26
N PRO A 3 20.71 12.04 -16.41
CA PRO A 3 19.85 12.61 -17.45
C PRO A 3 18.70 11.69 -17.90
N ASN A 4 18.84 10.38 -17.74
CA ASN A 4 17.82 9.38 -18.09
C ASN A 4 16.81 9.11 -16.96
N THR A 5 16.92 9.78 -15.81
CA THR A 5 15.98 9.62 -14.70
C THR A 5 14.62 10.22 -15.06
N ARG A 6 13.59 9.38 -15.17
CA ARG A 6 12.21 9.84 -15.36
C ARG A 6 11.59 10.23 -14.02
N ILE A 7 10.86 11.34 -14.00
CA ILE A 7 10.26 11.90 -12.79
C ILE A 7 8.76 12.04 -13.02
N VAL A 8 7.95 11.47 -12.13
CA VAL A 8 6.48 11.62 -12.14
C VAL A 8 6.05 12.31 -10.86
N VAL A 9 5.27 13.39 -10.99
CA VAL A 9 4.67 14.09 -9.84
C VAL A 9 3.33 13.45 -9.51
N LEU A 10 3.09 13.08 -8.26
CA LEU A 10 1.82 12.54 -7.78
C LEU A 10 1.32 13.33 -6.56
N THR A 11 0.19 14.03 -6.68
CA THR A 11 -0.30 14.94 -5.60
C THR A 11 -1.82 14.91 -5.43
N GLY A 12 -2.28 15.16 -4.19
CA GLY A 12 -3.71 15.36 -3.89
C GLY A 12 -4.22 16.78 -4.10
N TYR A 13 -3.31 17.73 -4.40
CA TYR A 13 -3.63 19.15 -4.61
C TYR A 13 -3.37 19.54 -6.07
N ALA A 14 -3.85 18.72 -7.00
CA ALA A 14 -3.57 18.88 -8.41
C ALA A 14 -4.18 20.18 -8.97
N SER A 15 -3.40 20.91 -9.76
CA SER A 15 -3.87 22.08 -10.52
C SER A 15 -3.14 22.19 -11.86
N ILE A 16 -3.77 22.85 -12.83
CA ILE A 16 -3.17 23.06 -14.15
C ILE A 16 -1.85 23.83 -14.03
N ALA A 17 -1.81 24.87 -13.18
CA ALA A 17 -0.63 25.69 -12.99
C ALA A 17 0.58 24.87 -12.49
N THR A 18 0.36 24.03 -11.47
CA THR A 18 1.43 23.20 -10.89
C THR A 18 1.84 22.06 -11.81
N ALA A 19 0.91 21.53 -12.63
CA ALA A 19 1.24 20.55 -13.66
C ALA A 19 2.18 21.15 -14.72
N VAL A 20 1.84 22.34 -15.25
CA VAL A 20 2.67 23.04 -16.24
C VAL A 20 4.05 23.35 -15.66
N GLU A 21 4.13 23.81 -14.43
CA GLU A 21 5.40 24.10 -13.75
C GLU A 21 6.24 22.84 -13.58
N ALA A 22 5.65 21.72 -13.13
CA ALA A 22 6.35 20.46 -12.98
C ALA A 22 6.97 19.97 -14.30
N ILE A 23 6.23 20.04 -15.41
CA ILE A 23 6.74 19.66 -16.73
C ILE A 23 7.90 20.58 -17.16
N LYS A 24 7.79 21.89 -16.92
CA LYS A 24 8.87 22.85 -17.20
C LYS A 24 10.14 22.57 -16.39
N LEU A 25 10.00 22.05 -15.17
CA LEU A 25 11.12 21.66 -14.30
C LEU A 25 11.70 20.28 -14.64
N GLY A 26 11.18 19.60 -15.67
CA GLY A 26 11.70 18.32 -16.16
C GLY A 26 10.96 17.09 -15.65
N ALA A 27 9.76 17.24 -15.06
CA ALA A 27 8.90 16.09 -14.82
C ALA A 27 8.46 15.47 -16.15
N THR A 28 8.52 14.15 -16.23
CA THR A 28 8.03 13.35 -17.36
C THR A 28 6.51 13.28 -17.37
N GLN A 29 5.89 13.21 -16.19
CA GLN A 29 4.43 13.15 -16.06
C GLN A 29 3.94 13.79 -14.75
N TYR A 30 2.66 14.11 -14.70
CA TYR A 30 1.94 14.66 -13.55
C TYR A 30 0.61 13.93 -13.34
N LEU A 31 0.39 13.39 -12.14
CA LEU A 31 -0.76 12.60 -11.74
C LEU A 31 -1.46 13.22 -10.51
N ALA A 32 -2.78 13.20 -10.52
CA ALA A 32 -3.60 13.57 -9.37
C ALA A 32 -3.94 12.32 -8.54
N LYS A 33 -3.94 12.43 -7.22
CA LYS A 33 -4.50 11.40 -6.34
C LYS A 33 -6.04 11.47 -6.36
N PRO A 34 -6.74 10.32 -6.26
CA PRO A 34 -6.19 8.97 -6.17
C PRO A 34 -5.71 8.47 -7.54
N ALA A 35 -4.53 7.84 -7.56
CA ALA A 35 -4.02 7.12 -8.73
C ALA A 35 -3.78 5.67 -8.34
N ASN A 36 -4.19 4.73 -9.19
CA ASN A 36 -3.93 3.30 -8.97
C ASN A 36 -2.52 2.93 -9.46
N THR A 37 -2.09 1.70 -9.15
CA THR A 37 -0.75 1.22 -9.51
C THR A 37 -0.52 1.21 -11.02
N ASP A 38 -1.52 0.83 -11.80
CA ASP A 38 -1.41 0.74 -13.26
C ASP A 38 -1.20 2.11 -13.89
N GLU A 39 -1.91 3.14 -13.42
CA GLU A 39 -1.75 4.54 -13.83
C GLU A 39 -0.35 5.08 -13.52
N ILE A 40 0.20 4.72 -12.36
CA ILE A 40 1.56 5.13 -11.96
C ILE A 40 2.59 4.47 -12.88
N VAL A 41 2.46 3.17 -13.14
CA VAL A 41 3.40 2.45 -14.02
C VAL A 41 3.33 2.97 -15.46
N ALA A 42 2.10 3.18 -15.96
CA ALA A 42 1.88 3.73 -17.30
C ALA A 42 2.47 5.14 -17.46
N ALA A 43 2.46 5.96 -16.40
CA ALA A 43 3.05 7.31 -16.44
C ALA A 43 4.57 7.32 -16.68
N PHE A 44 5.26 6.21 -16.41
CA PHE A 44 6.67 6.05 -16.78
C PHE A 44 6.85 5.54 -18.21
N GLY A 45 5.80 5.31 -19.01
CA GLY A 45 5.95 4.80 -20.39
C GLY A 45 6.36 3.34 -20.47
N HIS A 46 6.19 2.58 -19.37
CA HIS A 46 6.23 1.13 -19.42
C HIS A 46 4.82 0.64 -19.70
N ALA A 47 4.59 0.02 -20.86
CA ALA A 47 3.53 -0.99 -20.92
C ALA A 47 3.98 -2.07 -19.94
N ALA A 48 3.30 -2.15 -18.79
CA ALA A 48 3.62 -3.16 -17.80
C ALA A 48 3.61 -4.52 -18.53
N ASP A 49 4.74 -5.21 -18.59
CA ASP A 49 4.72 -6.65 -18.79
C ASP A 49 3.92 -7.19 -17.60
N SER A 50 2.62 -7.40 -17.79
CA SER A 50 1.69 -7.91 -16.78
C SER A 50 2.05 -9.35 -16.36
N SER A 51 3.10 -9.92 -16.96
CA SER A 51 3.72 -11.21 -16.61
C SER A 51 4.72 -11.10 -15.46
N ALA A 52 5.18 -9.90 -15.09
CA ALA A 52 5.98 -9.72 -13.89
C ALA A 52 5.09 -9.99 -12.67
N PRO A 53 5.42 -10.99 -11.83
CA PRO A 53 4.61 -11.28 -10.66
C PRO A 53 4.63 -10.05 -9.76
N ILE A 54 3.47 -9.40 -9.63
CA ILE A 54 3.25 -8.37 -8.62
C ILE A 54 3.42 -9.07 -7.27
N LYS A 55 4.62 -8.99 -6.68
CA LYS A 55 4.83 -9.31 -5.27
C LYS A 55 3.99 -8.29 -4.51
N ALA A 56 2.75 -8.65 -4.19
CA ALA A 56 1.95 -7.95 -3.20
C ALA A 56 2.69 -8.10 -1.86
N GLN A 57 3.64 -7.19 -1.62
CA GLN A 57 4.19 -7.01 -0.30
C GLN A 57 3.06 -6.44 0.55
N PRO A 58 2.76 -7.03 1.72
CA PRO A 58 1.82 -6.43 2.65
C PRO A 58 2.30 -5.01 2.93
N THR A 59 1.37 -4.08 3.00
CA THR A 59 1.73 -2.74 3.48
C THR A 59 2.27 -2.86 4.90
N GLN A 60 3.23 -2.02 5.29
CA GLN A 60 3.79 -2.02 6.65
C GLN A 60 2.70 -1.98 7.74
N ILE A 61 1.55 -1.38 7.44
CA ILE A 61 0.38 -1.30 8.32
C ILE A 61 -0.24 -2.68 8.58
N GLU A 62 -0.35 -3.54 7.56
CA GLU A 62 -0.93 -4.89 7.70
C GLU A 62 -0.05 -5.80 8.57
N ASN A 63 1.28 -5.64 8.49
CA ASN A 63 2.22 -6.36 9.34
C ASN A 63 2.10 -5.92 10.81
N LEU A 64 2.02 -4.62 11.06
CA LEU A 64 1.84 -4.07 12.42
C LEU A 64 0.51 -4.51 13.04
N GLU A 65 -0.57 -4.53 12.25
CA GLU A 65 -1.87 -5.03 12.72
C GLU A 65 -1.78 -6.52 13.10
N TRP A 66 -1.12 -7.33 12.26
CA TRP A 66 -0.94 -8.76 12.53
C TRP A 66 -0.14 -9.01 13.81
N GLU A 67 0.98 -8.34 13.98
CA GLU A 67 1.80 -8.44 15.20
C GLU A 67 1.03 -8.04 16.45
N HIS A 68 0.21 -6.97 16.36
CA HIS A 68 -0.64 -6.55 17.47
C HIS A 68 -1.69 -7.61 17.81
N ILE A 69 -2.36 -8.19 16.80
CA ILE A 69 -3.32 -9.29 17.00
C ILE A 69 -2.65 -10.49 17.69
N GLN A 70 -1.46 -10.89 17.24
CA GLN A 70 -0.74 -12.03 17.81
C GLN A 70 -0.32 -11.78 19.26
N ARG A 71 0.14 -10.56 19.57
CA ARG A 71 0.50 -10.17 20.95
C ARG A 71 -0.70 -10.30 21.90
N VAL A 72 -1.85 -9.75 21.50
CA VAL A 72 -3.07 -9.78 22.34
C VAL A 72 -3.69 -11.18 22.42
N LEU A 73 -3.47 -12.04 21.42
CA LEU A 73 -3.83 -13.46 21.51
C LEU A 73 -3.01 -14.17 22.58
N HIS A 74 -1.69 -13.94 22.59
CA HIS A 74 -0.80 -14.52 23.59
C HIS A 74 -1.13 -14.05 25.01
N GLU A 75 -1.44 -12.76 25.19
CA GLU A 75 -1.88 -12.20 26.48
C GLU A 75 -3.20 -12.80 27.01
N HIS A 76 -4.00 -13.42 26.14
CA HIS A 76 -5.30 -14.01 26.46
C HIS A 76 -5.34 -15.53 26.27
N ASP A 77 -4.19 -16.22 26.34
CA ASP A 77 -4.09 -17.69 26.24
C ASP A 77 -4.77 -18.25 24.97
N ASP A 78 -4.56 -17.57 23.83
CA ASP A 78 -5.15 -17.91 22.51
C ASP A 78 -6.70 -17.89 22.48
N ASN A 79 -7.34 -17.23 23.45
CA ASN A 79 -8.79 -17.11 23.50
C ASN A 79 -9.32 -16.04 22.52
N ILE A 80 -9.69 -16.49 21.32
CA ILE A 80 -10.24 -15.65 20.23
C ILE A 80 -11.37 -14.72 20.70
N SER A 81 -12.26 -15.19 21.58
CA SER A 81 -13.41 -14.38 22.04
C SER A 81 -13.00 -13.29 23.03
N ALA A 82 -11.95 -13.51 23.83
CA ALA A 82 -11.40 -12.52 24.73
C ALA A 82 -10.57 -11.48 23.95
N THR A 83 -9.70 -11.93 23.05
CA THR A 83 -8.89 -11.07 22.18
C THR A 83 -9.76 -10.19 21.29
N ALA A 84 -10.85 -10.72 20.71
CA ALA A 84 -11.76 -9.91 19.90
C ALA A 84 -12.39 -8.76 20.70
N ARG A 85 -12.76 -9.00 21.97
CA ARG A 85 -13.26 -7.96 22.88
C ARG A 85 -12.17 -6.95 23.23
N ALA A 86 -10.95 -7.41 23.53
CA ALA A 86 -9.81 -6.55 23.85
C ALA A 86 -9.43 -5.62 22.68
N LEU A 87 -9.49 -6.14 21.45
CA LEU A 87 -9.22 -5.40 20.21
C LEU A 87 -10.45 -4.61 19.69
N ASN A 88 -11.55 -4.57 20.46
CA ASN A 88 -12.80 -3.91 20.10
C ASN A 88 -13.33 -4.28 18.69
N MET A 89 -13.25 -5.56 18.32
CA MET A 89 -13.72 -6.07 17.03
C MET A 89 -14.59 -7.32 17.18
N HIS A 90 -15.43 -7.59 16.19
CA HIS A 90 -16.26 -8.79 16.20
C HIS A 90 -15.40 -10.06 16.05
N ARG A 91 -15.72 -11.13 16.79
CA ARG A 91 -15.00 -12.42 16.73
C ARG A 91 -14.81 -12.95 15.30
N ARG A 92 -15.86 -12.83 14.46
CA ARG A 92 -15.82 -13.26 13.05
C ARG A 92 -14.82 -12.44 12.22
N THR A 93 -14.61 -11.16 12.55
CA THR A 93 -13.61 -10.31 11.91
C THR A 93 -12.20 -10.75 12.28
N LEU A 94 -11.94 -10.99 13.58
CA LEU A 94 -10.66 -11.49 14.06
C LEU A 94 -10.30 -12.84 13.41
N GLN A 95 -11.25 -13.79 13.37
CA GLN A 95 -11.06 -15.08 12.69
C GLN A 95 -10.74 -14.93 11.21
N ARG A 96 -11.42 -14.02 10.50
CA ARG A 96 -11.14 -13.76 9.09
C ARG A 96 -9.73 -13.19 8.88
N LYS A 97 -9.30 -12.27 9.77
CA LYS A 97 -7.93 -11.74 9.73
C LYS A 97 -6.94 -12.87 9.94
N LEU A 98 -7.08 -13.66 11.00
CA LEU A 98 -6.21 -14.82 11.30
C LEU A 98 -6.13 -15.88 10.18
N ALA A 99 -7.21 -16.08 9.41
CA ALA A 99 -7.22 -17.03 8.29
C ALA A 99 -6.36 -16.58 7.09
N LYS A 100 -6.01 -15.30 7.00
CA LYS A 100 -5.20 -14.73 5.91
C LYS A 100 -4.01 -13.94 6.48
N PRO A 101 -2.91 -14.61 6.85
CA PRO A 101 -1.69 -13.91 7.29
C PRO A 101 -1.13 -13.01 6.18
N PRO A 102 -0.48 -11.89 6.53
CA PRO A 102 0.26 -11.09 5.56
C PRO A 102 1.37 -11.94 4.93
N SER A 103 1.58 -11.79 3.61
CA SER A 103 2.65 -12.48 2.88
C SER A 103 4.00 -12.14 3.53
N ARG A 104 4.61 -13.14 4.16
CA ARG A 104 5.92 -13.01 4.80
C ARG A 104 6.93 -12.58 3.74
N SER A 105 7.52 -11.41 3.94
CA SER A 105 8.63 -10.91 3.13
C SER A 105 9.81 -11.87 3.31
N GLU A 106 9.99 -12.81 2.39
CA GLU A 106 11.28 -13.43 2.09
C GLU A 106 11.87 -12.79 0.81
#